data_AF-A0AAE6K7T8-F1
#
_entry.id   AF-A0AAE6K7T8-F1
#
_cell.length_a   1.000
_cell.length_b   1.000
_cell.length_c   1.000
_cell.angle_alpha   90.00
_cell.angle_beta   90.00
_cell.angle_gamma   90.00
#
_symmetry.space_group_name_H-M   'P 1'
#
loop_
_entity.id
_entity.type
_entity.pdbx_description
1 polymer ?
#
loop_
_entity_poly.entity_id
_entity_poly.type
_entity_poly.pdbx_seq_one_letter_code
_entity_poly.pdbx_strand_id
1 'polypeptide(L)'
;MKKIILLGILSCLSTSRLLAQGLQSRTEINTMLNSWLVPVLGLGLLIGFAGLVWHNIDGIRGKNGASKQDAWTAVGEGMIFVILGIAAIGYVANKVATMSFSI
;
A
#
# COMPACT_ATOMS: atom_id res chain seq x y z
N MET A 1 18.85 -14.28 48.24
CA MET A 1 19.14 -12.92 47.71
C MET A 1 19.83 -12.95 46.34
N LYS A 2 21.02 -13.56 46.17
CA LYS A 2 21.74 -13.58 44.88
C LYS A 2 20.92 -14.12 43.68
N LYS A 3 20.12 -15.17 43.87
CA LYS A 3 19.27 -15.77 42.82
C LYS A 3 18.11 -14.86 42.36
N ILE A 4 17.56 -14.05 43.28
CA ILE A 4 16.45 -13.12 42.99
C ILE A 4 16.96 -11.93 42.17
N ILE A 5 18.15 -11.42 42.53
CA ILE A 5 18.84 -10.37 41.77
C ILE A 5 19.15 -10.85 40.34
N LEU A 6 19.62 -12.10 40.20
CA LEU A 6 19.89 -12.69 38.89
C LEU A 6 18.63 -12.83 38.02
N LEU A 7 17.50 -13.25 38.61
CA LEU A 7 16.20 -13.29 37.91
C LEU A 7 15.75 -11.90 37.45
N GLY A 8 15.87 -10.88 38.30
CA GLY A 8 15.51 -9.50 37.97
C GLY A 8 16.34 -8.92 36.82
N ILE A 9 17.63 -9.23 36.78
CA ILE A 9 18.54 -8.80 35.69
C ILE A 9 18.18 -9.53 34.38
N LEU A 10 17.91 -10.84 34.41
CA LEU A 10 17.46 -11.59 33.22
C LEU A 10 16.13 -11.06 32.67
N SER A 11 15.17 -10.74 33.55
CA SER A 11 13.90 -10.15 33.11
C SER A 11 14.12 -8.80 32.42
N CYS A 12 14.97 -7.92 32.97
CA CYS A 12 15.24 -6.60 32.40
C CYS A 12 15.98 -6.67 31.04
N LEU A 13 16.90 -7.63 30.89
CA LEU A 13 17.59 -7.90 29.62
C LEU A 13 16.66 -8.49 28.55
N SER A 14 15.65 -9.25 28.96
CA SER A 14 14.65 -9.80 28.03
C SER A 14 13.67 -8.73 27.51
N THR A 15 13.26 -7.77 28.35
CA THR A 15 12.39 -6.66 27.94
C THR A 15 13.09 -5.71 26.97
N SER A 16 14.36 -5.42 27.19
CA SER A 16 15.15 -4.54 26.31
C SER A 16 15.39 -5.15 24.93
N ARG A 17 15.55 -6.48 24.85
CA ARG A 17 15.62 -7.19 23.55
C ARG A 17 14.28 -7.18 22.81
N LEU A 18 13.16 -7.41 23.49
CA LEU A 18 11.83 -7.34 22.89
C LEU A 18 11.49 -5.92 22.39
N LEU A 19 11.89 -4.89 23.14
CA LEU A 19 11.71 -3.50 22.74
C LEU A 19 12.55 -3.14 21.51
N ALA A 20 13.82 -3.57 21.48
CA ALA A 20 14.72 -3.39 20.34
C ALA A 20 14.24 -4.15 19.09
N GLN A 21 13.68 -5.36 19.27
CA GLN A 21 13.11 -6.16 18.19
C GLN A 21 11.85 -5.51 17.61
N GLY A 22 11.00 -4.90 18.45
CA GLY A 22 9.86 -4.09 18.01
C GLY A 22 10.24 -2.78 17.32
N LEU A 23 11.40 -2.19 17.66
CA LEU A 23 11.95 -1.01 16.97
C LEU A 23 12.56 -1.38 15.61
N GLN A 24 13.26 -2.51 15.52
CA GLN A 24 13.79 -3.03 14.26
C GLN A 24 12.67 -3.42 13.30
N SER A 25 11.63 -4.12 13.77
CA SER A 25 10.50 -4.51 12.92
C SER A 25 9.77 -3.30 12.33
N ARG A 26 9.63 -2.21 13.08
CA ARG A 26 9.06 -0.95 12.55
C ARG A 26 9.93 -0.35 11.45
N THR A 27 11.24 -0.30 11.68
CA THR A 27 12.20 0.21 10.68
C THR A 27 12.14 -0.61 9.39
N GLU A 28 12.16 -1.94 9.51
CA GLU A 28 12.07 -2.86 8.38
C GLU A 28 10.74 -2.73 7.62
N ILE A 29 9.60 -2.65 8.32
CA ILE A 29 8.28 -2.44 7.69
C ILE A 29 8.27 -1.12 6.91
N ASN A 30 8.81 -0.04 7.47
CA ASN A 30 8.84 1.26 6.79
C ASN A 30 9.76 1.25 5.58
N THR A 31 10.92 0.61 5.68
CA THR A 31 11.83 0.41 4.53
C THR A 31 11.14 -0.40 3.45
N MET A 32 10.50 -1.52 3.81
CA MET A 32 9.71 -2.30 2.88
C MET A 32 8.69 -1.39 2.21
N LEU A 33 7.72 -0.83 2.95
CA LEU A 33 6.64 -0.01 2.41
C LEU A 33 7.13 1.10 1.46
N ASN A 34 8.17 1.85 1.80
CA ASN A 34 8.69 2.85 0.87
C ASN A 34 9.38 2.25 -0.36
N SER A 35 10.14 1.17 -0.20
CA SER A 35 10.90 0.57 -1.30
C SER A 35 10.04 -0.24 -2.29
N TRP A 36 8.94 -0.82 -1.84
CA TRP A 36 8.10 -1.69 -2.70
C TRP A 36 6.67 -1.21 -2.91
N LEU A 37 6.02 -0.58 -1.93
CA LEU A 37 4.58 -0.38 -1.95
C LEU A 37 4.27 0.80 -2.85
N VAL A 38 4.99 1.91 -2.69
CA VAL A 38 4.80 3.09 -3.55
C VAL A 38 5.03 2.73 -5.03
N PRO A 39 6.10 2.03 -5.43
CA PRO A 39 6.26 1.55 -6.80
C PRO A 39 5.14 0.61 -7.26
N VAL A 40 4.72 -0.35 -6.43
CA VAL A 40 3.66 -1.31 -6.78
C VAL A 40 2.31 -0.62 -6.95
N LEU A 41 1.95 0.34 -6.08
CA LEU A 41 0.73 1.12 -6.22
C LEU A 41 0.76 1.99 -7.48
N GLY A 42 1.91 2.58 -7.81
CA GLY A 42 2.10 3.32 -9.07
C GLY A 42 1.93 2.44 -10.31
N LEU A 43 2.51 1.23 -10.31
CA LEU A 43 2.26 0.25 -11.38
C LEU A 43 0.80 -0.20 -11.43
N GLY A 44 0.16 -0.36 -10.27
CA GLY A 44 -1.27 -0.68 -10.17
C GLY A 44 -2.15 0.37 -10.83
N LEU A 45 -1.85 1.67 -10.67
CA LEU A 45 -2.55 2.76 -11.37
C LEU A 45 -2.39 2.64 -12.88
N LEU A 46 -1.17 2.42 -13.36
CA LEU A 46 -0.89 2.32 -14.79
C LEU A 46 -1.56 1.09 -15.42
N ILE A 47 -1.48 -0.06 -14.76
CA ILE A 47 -2.11 -1.30 -15.22
C ILE A 47 -3.63 -1.17 -15.19
N GLY A 48 -4.20 -0.59 -14.13
CA GLY A 48 -5.63 -0.31 -14.02
C GLY A 48 -6.12 0.58 -15.16
N PHE A 49 -5.40 1.68 -15.43
CA PHE A 49 -5.70 2.57 -16.53
C PHE A 49 -5.59 1.87 -17.89
N ALA A 50 -4.49 1.17 -18.16
CA ALA A 50 -4.28 0.46 -19.40
C ALA A 50 -5.34 -0.63 -19.63
N GLY A 51 -5.72 -1.36 -18.58
CA GLY A 51 -6.78 -2.36 -18.62
C GLY A 51 -8.15 -1.75 -18.95
N LEU A 52 -8.49 -0.60 -18.35
CA LEU A 52 -9.73 0.11 -18.65
C LEU A 52 -9.76 0.66 -20.07
N VAL A 53 -8.64 1.22 -20.55
CA VAL A 53 -8.49 1.66 -21.94
C VAL A 53 -8.63 0.49 -22.90
N TRP A 54 -8.02 -0.66 -22.59
CA TRP A 54 -8.14 -1.88 -23.39
C TRP A 54 -9.58 -2.37 -23.44
N HIS A 55 -10.27 -2.40 -22.31
CA HIS A 55 -11.67 -2.83 -22.23
C HIS A 55 -12.60 -1.92 -23.04
N ASN A 56 -12.31 -0.61 -23.10
CA ASN A 56 -13.12 0.38 -23.80
C ASN A 56 -12.56 0.77 -25.19
N ILE A 57 -11.64 -0.03 -25.75
CA ILE A 57 -10.85 0.35 -26.92
C ILE A 57 -11.68 0.60 -28.19
N ASP A 58 -12.77 -0.16 -28.38
CA ASP A 58 -13.64 0.00 -29.54
C ASP A 58 -14.37 1.35 -29.51
N GLY A 59 -14.83 1.78 -28.33
CA GLY A 59 -15.44 3.09 -28.12
C GLY A 59 -14.44 4.23 -28.26
N ILE A 60 -13.23 4.07 -27.69
CA ILE A 60 -12.15 5.07 -27.80
C ILE A 60 -11.72 5.27 -29.27
N ARG A 61 -11.70 4.19 -30.05
CA ARG A 61 -11.42 4.24 -31.49
C ARG A 61 -12.58 4.80 -32.30
N GLY A 62 -13.77 4.93 -31.72
CA GLY A 62 -14.98 5.39 -32.41
C GLY A 62 -15.46 4.39 -33.47
N LYS A 63 -15.18 3.09 -33.28
CA LYS A 63 -15.68 2.06 -34.20
C LYS A 63 -17.20 2.07 -34.21
N ASN A 64 -17.79 1.85 -35.38
CA ASN A 64 -19.24 1.70 -35.56
C ASN A 64 -20.08 2.90 -35.07
N GLY A 65 -19.53 4.12 -35.12
CA GLY A 65 -20.24 5.32 -34.65
C GLY A 65 -20.29 5.46 -33.13
N ALA A 66 -19.50 4.67 -32.39
CA ALA A 66 -19.41 4.78 -30.94
C ALA A 66 -18.92 6.17 -30.49
N SER A 67 -19.55 6.71 -29.45
CA SER A 67 -19.13 7.96 -28.82
C SER A 67 -17.81 7.77 -28.08
N LYS A 68 -16.76 8.46 -28.57
CA LYS A 68 -15.46 8.49 -27.88
C LYS A 68 -15.56 9.10 -26.49
N GLN A 69 -16.46 10.07 -26.33
CA GLN A 69 -16.68 10.73 -25.06
C GLN A 69 -17.21 9.72 -24.03
N ASP A 70 -18.22 8.93 -24.38
CA ASP A 70 -18.80 7.96 -23.45
C ASP A 70 -17.78 6.89 -23.06
N ALA A 71 -16.93 6.46 -24.01
CA ALA A 71 -15.87 5.49 -23.75
C ALA A 71 -14.79 6.04 -22.79
N TRP A 72 -14.37 7.30 -22.95
CA TRP A 72 -13.44 7.93 -22.02
C TRP A 72 -14.06 8.23 -20.65
N THR A 73 -15.35 8.57 -20.62
CA THR A 73 -16.11 8.69 -19.37
C THR A 73 -16.14 7.37 -18.61
N ALA A 74 -16.41 6.25 -19.29
CA ALA A 74 -16.39 4.92 -18.70
C ALA A 74 -14.99 4.53 -18.16
N VAL A 75 -13.92 4.90 -18.86
CA VAL A 75 -12.54 4.75 -18.35
C VAL A 75 -12.34 5.60 -17.09
N GLY A 76 -12.79 6.86 -17.10
CA GLY A 76 -12.70 7.76 -15.95
C GLY A 76 -13.46 7.24 -14.72
N GLU A 77 -14.69 6.78 -14.90
CA GLU A 77 -15.50 6.15 -13.84
C GLU A 77 -14.83 4.89 -13.31
N GLY A 78 -14.28 4.05 -14.19
CA GLY A 78 -13.49 2.87 -13.80
C GLY A 78 -12.27 3.22 -12.97
N MET A 79 -11.58 4.32 -13.30
CA MET A 79 -10.40 4.78 -12.56
C MET A 79 -10.72 5.19 -11.13
N ILE A 80 -11.94 5.64 -10.83
CA ILE A 80 -12.35 5.94 -9.46
C ILE A 80 -12.22 4.69 -8.59
N PHE A 81 -12.65 3.53 -9.07
CA PHE A 81 -12.52 2.26 -8.33
C PHE A 81 -11.06 1.83 -8.15
N VAL A 82 -10.22 2.04 -9.16
CA VAL A 82 -8.77 1.75 -9.07
C VAL A 82 -8.13 2.62 -7.98
N ILE A 83 -8.42 3.92 -7.99
CA ILE A 83 -7.90 4.87 -7.00
C ILE A 83 -8.40 4.53 -5.59
N LEU A 84 -9.69 4.20 -5.44
CA LEU A 84 -10.26 3.79 -4.15
C LEU A 84 -9.62 2.51 -3.62
N GLY A 85 -9.37 1.51 -4.47
CA GLY A 85 -8.67 0.29 -4.09
C GLY A 85 -7.24 0.57 -3.59
N ILE A 86 -6.52 1.43 -4.29
CA ILE A 86 -5.16 1.84 -3.93
C ILE A 86 -5.15 2.64 -2.63
N ALA A 87 -6.10 3.56 -2.45
CA ALA A 87 -6.26 4.31 -1.22
C ALA A 87 -6.55 3.39 -0.02
N ALA A 88 -7.37 2.34 -0.20
CA ALA A 88 -7.65 1.35 0.83
C ALA A 88 -6.38 0.57 1.22
N ILE A 89 -5.57 0.15 0.24
CA ILE A 89 -4.28 -0.52 0.51
C ILE A 89 -3.33 0.43 1.27
N GLY A 90 -3.21 1.68 0.83
CA GLY A 90 -2.42 2.71 1.51
C GLY A 90 -2.88 2.94 2.96
N TYR A 91 -4.19 2.95 3.20
CA TYR A 91 -4.76 3.08 4.54
C TYR A 91 -4.41 1.88 5.45
N VAL A 92 -4.49 0.65 4.94
CA VAL A 92 -4.11 -0.55 5.71
C VAL A 92 -2.60 -0.54 5.98
N ALA A 93 -1.79 -0.21 4.98
CA ALA A 93 -0.34 -0.06 5.12
C ALA A 93 0.04 0.95 6.21
N ASN A 94 -0.63 2.12 6.24
CA ASN A 94 -0.49 3.12 7.29
C ASN A 94 -0.72 2.56 8.69
N LYS A 95 -1.81 1.81 8.87
CA LYS A 95 -2.17 1.22 10.16
C LYS A 95 -1.19 0.16 10.61
N VAL A 96 -0.67 -0.67 9.70
CA VAL A 96 0.36 -1.68 9.98
C VAL A 96 1.71 -1.03 10.30
N ALA A 97 2.05 0.05 9.60
CA ALA A 97 3.31 0.77 9.77
C ALA A 97 3.37 1.66 11.02
N THR A 98 2.21 2.03 11.58
CA THR A 98 2.06 3.17 12.51
C THR A 98 2.67 4.48 11.97
N MET A 99 2.79 4.59 10.65
CA MET A 99 3.21 5.81 9.95
C MET A 99 2.02 6.50 9.33
N SER A 100 2.11 7.82 9.21
CA SER A 100 1.25 8.65 8.38
C SER A 100 1.88 8.80 7.00
N PHE A 101 1.50 7.97 6.04
CA PHE A 101 1.67 8.23 4.62
C PHE A 101 0.80 9.42 4.30
N SER A 102 1.42 10.60 4.21
CA SER A 102 0.84 11.74 3.53
C SER A 102 0.89 11.41 2.04
N ILE A 103 -0.29 11.31 1.42
CA ILE A 103 -0.44 11.33 -0.03
C ILE A 103 -0.24 12.78 -0.49
#